data_AF-A0A4U0GF95-F1
#
_entry.id   AF-A0A4U0GF95-F1
#
_cell.length_a   1.000
_cell.length_b   1.000
_cell.length_c   1.000
_cell.angle_alpha   90.00
_cell.angle_beta   90.00
_cell.angle_gamma   90.00
#
_symmetry.space_group_name_H-M   'P 1'
#
loop_
_entity.id
_entity.type
_entity.pdbx_description
1 polymer ?
#
loop_
_entity_poly.entity_id
_entity_poly.type
_entity_poly.pdbx_seq_one_letter_code
_entity_poly.pdbx_strand_id
1 'polypeptide(L)'
;MLATCLSDLRRSAHLLPPEIAEFIAGEAAMAAAERVDADDHLKARLTIRMLEGAALCAKDGSGVTDFIRVTGDTVLFVPAFAGFSNFVGAFSLPADDPLVSEVTAALARNLASPMAKAARAWPRVSGTVCRLMHARHHDCSKLFGAVQQQTLAAYPKPWTDDHFRSAAAAARVAAAAFSDRHWARLTRRVQWICDARTPGFAGPYTAAVAAFLCRELPALEAIYSTPLCTGASC
;
A
#
# COMPACT_ATOMS: atom_id res chain seq x y z
N MET A 1 -10.47 -14.02 5.89
CA MET A 1 -10.08 -13.08 4.83
C MET A 1 -8.56 -13.10 4.63
N LEU A 2 -7.78 -13.20 5.70
CA LEU A 2 -6.32 -13.27 5.62
C LEU A 2 -5.82 -14.53 4.89
N ALA A 3 -6.42 -15.70 5.15
CA ALA A 3 -6.04 -16.96 4.48
C ALA A 3 -6.23 -16.87 2.95
N THR A 4 -7.33 -16.25 2.50
CA THR A 4 -7.61 -16.03 1.07
C THR A 4 -6.64 -15.05 0.41
N CYS A 5 -6.08 -14.12 1.20
CA CYS A 5 -5.17 -13.09 0.71
C CYS A 5 -3.68 -13.49 0.88
N LEU A 6 -3.36 -14.64 1.46
CA LEU A 6 -1.98 -15.14 1.62
C LEU A 6 -1.25 -15.26 0.28
N SER A 7 -1.97 -15.49 -0.81
CA SER A 7 -1.40 -15.51 -2.17
C SER A 7 -0.76 -14.17 -2.57
N ASP A 8 -1.32 -13.04 -2.13
CA ASP A 8 -0.77 -11.70 -2.39
C ASP A 8 0.51 -11.46 -1.56
N LEU A 9 0.56 -12.00 -0.33
CA LEU A 9 1.77 -11.99 0.49
C LEU A 9 2.89 -12.81 -0.16
N ARG A 10 2.56 -14.02 -0.66
CA ARG A 10 3.51 -14.90 -1.34
C ARG A 10 4.10 -14.28 -2.61
N ARG A 11 3.28 -13.59 -3.42
CA ARG A 11 3.77 -12.85 -4.61
C ARG A 11 4.79 -11.78 -4.24
N SER A 12 4.68 -11.21 -3.05
CA SER A 12 5.54 -10.15 -2.55
C SER A 12 6.69 -10.66 -1.66
N ALA A 13 6.83 -11.98 -1.47
CA ALA A 13 7.78 -12.56 -0.52
C ALA A 13 9.25 -12.21 -0.84
N HIS A 14 9.58 -12.01 -2.11
CA HIS A 14 10.91 -11.58 -2.55
C HIS A 14 11.32 -10.18 -2.05
N LEU A 15 10.38 -9.40 -1.52
CA LEU A 15 10.63 -8.08 -0.91
C LEU A 15 10.81 -8.16 0.62
N LEU A 16 10.67 -9.35 1.20
CA LEU A 16 10.73 -9.57 2.65
C LEU A 16 12.10 -10.08 3.09
N PRO A 17 12.47 -9.91 4.37
CA PRO A 17 13.64 -10.59 4.94
C PRO A 17 13.58 -12.11 4.70
N PRO A 18 14.73 -12.79 4.45
CA PRO A 18 14.74 -14.21 4.06
C PRO A 18 13.96 -15.14 5.00
N GLU A 19 14.11 -14.95 6.32
CA GLU A 19 13.39 -15.74 7.32
C GLU A 19 11.86 -15.59 7.23
N ILE A 20 11.38 -14.38 6.92
CA ILE A 20 9.93 -14.10 6.79
C ILE A 20 9.43 -14.64 5.46
N ALA A 21 10.23 -14.51 4.40
CA ALA A 21 9.91 -15.03 3.08
C ALA A 21 9.76 -16.57 3.11
N GLU A 22 10.67 -17.28 3.81
CA GLU A 22 10.62 -18.72 4.01
C GLU A 22 9.36 -19.14 4.78
N PHE A 23 9.06 -18.47 5.88
CA PHE A 23 7.83 -18.71 6.64
C PHE A 23 6.57 -18.56 5.78
N ILE A 24 6.43 -17.43 5.06
CA ILE A 24 5.26 -17.12 4.22
C ILE A 24 5.06 -18.12 3.08
N ALA A 25 6.15 -18.71 2.58
CA ALA A 25 6.11 -19.75 1.56
C ALA A 25 5.65 -21.12 2.11
N GLY A 26 5.79 -21.36 3.41
CA GLY A 26 5.45 -22.63 4.06
C GLY A 26 3.97 -22.81 4.44
N GLU A 27 3.65 -24.02 4.91
CA GLU A 27 2.33 -24.39 5.42
C GLU A 27 2.00 -23.72 6.77
N ALA A 28 3.02 -23.44 7.58
CA ALA A 28 2.86 -22.77 8.88
C ALA A 28 2.22 -21.37 8.75
N ALA A 29 2.48 -20.66 7.65
CA ALA A 29 1.85 -19.37 7.39
C ALA A 29 0.35 -19.47 7.09
N MET A 30 -0.09 -20.57 6.46
CA MET A 30 -1.53 -20.80 6.24
C MET A 30 -2.25 -21.03 7.57
N ALA A 31 -1.72 -21.91 8.41
CA ALA A 31 -2.28 -22.17 9.73
C ALA A 31 -2.33 -20.90 10.61
N ALA A 32 -1.27 -20.08 10.58
CA ALA A 32 -1.25 -18.79 11.27
C ALA A 32 -2.31 -17.83 10.72
N ALA A 33 -2.49 -17.77 9.40
CA ALA A 33 -3.50 -16.91 8.78
C ALA A 33 -4.94 -17.34 9.12
N GLU A 34 -5.23 -18.65 9.11
CA GLU A 34 -6.51 -19.22 9.52
C GLU A 34 -6.81 -18.95 11.00
N ARG A 35 -5.79 -19.03 11.86
CA ARG A 35 -5.89 -18.70 13.28
C ARG A 35 -6.33 -17.26 13.49
N VAL A 36 -5.66 -16.31 12.84
CA VAL A 36 -6.02 -14.89 12.91
C VAL A 36 -7.41 -14.65 12.32
N ASP A 37 -7.80 -15.34 11.25
CA ASP A 37 -9.13 -15.22 10.67
C ASP A 37 -10.26 -15.68 11.61
N ALA A 38 -9.97 -16.63 12.51
CA ALA A 38 -10.92 -17.18 13.46
C ALA A 38 -11.03 -16.41 14.78
N ASP A 39 -10.13 -15.46 15.05
CA ASP A 39 -10.02 -14.78 16.35
C ASP A 39 -10.03 -13.25 16.18
N ASP A 40 -11.09 -12.62 16.67
CA ASP A 40 -11.29 -11.17 16.53
C ASP A 40 -10.32 -10.34 17.40
N HIS A 41 -9.79 -10.89 18.50
CA HIS A 41 -8.72 -10.24 19.29
C HIS A 41 -7.40 -10.22 18.53
N LEU A 42 -7.06 -11.31 17.83
CA LEU A 42 -5.89 -11.34 16.97
C LEU A 42 -6.03 -10.38 15.78
N LYS A 43 -7.21 -10.28 15.18
CA LYS A 43 -7.51 -9.27 14.14
C LYS A 43 -7.37 -7.85 14.65
N ALA A 44 -7.82 -7.57 15.87
CA ALA A 44 -7.66 -6.25 16.50
C ALA A 44 -6.19 -5.88 16.67
N ARG A 45 -5.36 -6.80 17.20
CA ARG A 45 -3.92 -6.61 17.37
C ARG A 45 -3.20 -6.41 16.04
N LEU A 46 -3.51 -7.25 15.04
CA LEU A 46 -2.96 -7.12 13.69
C LEU A 46 -3.35 -5.77 13.07
N THR A 47 -4.60 -5.32 13.27
CA THR A 47 -5.07 -4.00 12.80
C THR A 47 -4.25 -2.85 13.41
N ILE A 48 -3.97 -2.90 14.72
CA ILE A 48 -3.14 -1.89 15.40
C ILE A 48 -1.76 -1.81 14.74
N ARG A 49 -1.11 -2.96 14.51
CA ARG A 49 0.19 -3.03 13.83
C ARG A 49 0.14 -2.49 12.40
N MET A 50 -0.88 -2.85 11.65
CA MET A 50 -1.04 -2.36 10.28
C MET A 50 -1.22 -0.85 10.24
N LEU A 51 -1.92 -0.25 11.21
CA LEU A 51 -2.14 1.19 11.30
C LEU A 51 -0.88 1.99 11.64
N GLU A 52 0.19 1.35 12.11
CA GLU A 52 1.52 1.99 12.26
C GLU A 52 2.16 2.28 10.90
N GLY A 53 1.82 1.49 9.87
CA GLY A 53 2.49 1.51 8.56
C GLY A 53 1.60 1.64 7.32
N ALA A 54 0.28 1.65 7.47
CA ALA A 54 -0.67 1.80 6.37
C ALA A 54 -1.71 2.89 6.67
N ALA A 55 -2.03 3.69 5.65
CA ALA A 55 -3.04 4.73 5.78
C ALA A 55 -4.44 4.16 5.58
N LEU A 56 -5.40 4.62 6.38
CA LEU A 56 -6.82 4.34 6.16
C LEU A 56 -7.31 4.93 4.83
N CYS A 57 -8.32 4.29 4.26
CA CYS A 57 -8.93 4.66 2.99
C CYS A 57 -9.69 5.99 3.15
N ALA A 58 -9.15 7.01 2.50
CA ALA A 58 -9.72 8.35 2.46
C ALA A 58 -11.11 8.46 1.81
N LYS A 59 -11.51 7.47 1.01
CA LYS A 59 -12.83 7.44 0.35
C LYS A 59 -13.92 6.99 1.32
N ASP A 60 -13.56 6.12 2.26
CA ASP A 60 -14.53 5.43 3.11
C ASP A 60 -14.73 6.14 4.46
N GLY A 61 -13.97 7.20 4.75
CA GLY A 61 -14.16 7.97 5.97
C GLY A 61 -13.22 9.15 6.16
N SER A 62 -13.68 10.10 6.97
CA SER A 62 -12.88 11.22 7.45
C SER A 62 -12.64 11.20 8.97
N GLY A 63 -13.44 10.42 9.71
CA GLY A 63 -13.37 10.26 11.16
C GLY A 63 -13.37 8.78 11.59
N VAL A 64 -13.13 8.54 12.88
CA VAL A 64 -13.05 7.18 13.45
C VAL A 64 -14.39 6.45 13.36
N THR A 65 -15.50 7.17 13.49
CA THR A 65 -16.87 6.64 13.39
C THR A 65 -17.19 6.02 12.04
N ASP A 66 -16.44 6.35 10.99
CA ASP A 66 -16.64 5.76 9.66
C ASP A 66 -16.10 4.32 9.59
N PHE A 67 -15.23 3.94 10.53
CA PHE A 67 -14.60 2.62 10.62
C PHE A 67 -15.13 1.76 11.79
N ILE A 68 -16.04 2.31 12.59
CA ILE A 68 -16.57 1.67 13.80
C ILE A 68 -18.09 1.73 13.81
N ARG A 69 -18.76 0.64 14.18
CA ARG A 69 -20.20 0.61 14.47
C ARG A 69 -20.44 0.00 15.84
N VAL A 70 -21.13 0.73 16.70
CA VAL A 70 -21.54 0.24 18.03
C VAL A 70 -22.94 -0.37 17.92
N THR A 71 -23.10 -1.62 18.33
CA THR A 71 -24.37 -2.35 18.32
C THR A 71 -24.55 -3.08 19.65
N GLY A 72 -25.37 -2.53 20.55
CA GLY A 72 -25.51 -3.06 21.91
C GLY A 72 -24.16 -3.05 22.64
N ASP A 73 -23.78 -4.19 23.21
CA ASP A 73 -22.53 -4.40 23.95
C ASP A 73 -21.35 -4.81 23.06
N THR A 74 -21.45 -4.57 21.75
CA THR A 74 -20.43 -4.97 20.77
C THR A 74 -20.03 -3.82 19.88
N VAL A 75 -18.74 -3.76 19.56
CA VAL A 75 -18.14 -2.78 18.67
C VAL A 75 -17.59 -3.51 17.44
N LEU A 76 -18.21 -3.25 16.29
CA LEU A 76 -17.78 -3.75 14.98
C LEU A 76 -16.76 -2.79 14.37
N PHE A 77 -15.61 -3.32 13.97
CA PHE A 77 -14.58 -2.60 13.26
C PHE A 77 -14.56 -3.02 11.78
N VAL A 78 -14.54 -2.03 10.89
CA VAL A 78 -14.47 -2.23 9.43
C VAL A 78 -13.34 -1.37 8.87
N PRO A 79 -12.07 -1.67 9.19
CA PRO A 79 -10.96 -0.89 8.68
C PRO A 79 -10.86 -1.05 7.16
N ALA A 80 -10.76 0.05 6.45
CA ALA A 80 -10.45 0.07 5.02
C ALA A 80 -9.14 0.80 4.82
N PHE A 81 -8.23 0.23 4.03
CA PHE A 81 -6.89 0.78 3.80
C PHE A 81 -6.75 1.33 2.37
N ALA A 82 -6.05 2.45 2.22
CA ALA A 82 -5.97 3.15 0.95
C ALA A 82 -5.09 2.39 -0.06
N GLY A 83 -5.70 1.79 -1.10
CA GLY A 83 -4.97 1.14 -2.18
C GLY A 83 -4.42 -0.25 -1.86
N PHE A 84 -4.87 -0.87 -0.76
CA PHE A 84 -4.48 -2.22 -0.35
C PHE A 84 -5.71 -3.10 -0.12
N SER A 85 -5.57 -4.40 -0.36
CA SER A 85 -6.55 -5.41 0.05
C SER A 85 -6.67 -5.40 1.57
N ASN A 86 -7.88 -5.38 2.13
CA ASN A 86 -8.05 -5.50 3.58
C ASN A 86 -7.74 -6.94 4.02
N PHE A 87 -6.52 -7.19 4.52
CA PHE A 87 -6.10 -8.50 5.00
C PHE A 87 -6.87 -8.99 6.23
N VAL A 88 -7.33 -8.08 7.10
CA VAL A 88 -7.97 -8.42 8.37
C VAL A 88 -9.45 -8.73 8.19
N GLY A 89 -10.11 -8.01 7.28
CA GLY A 89 -11.57 -8.02 7.16
C GLY A 89 -12.25 -7.23 8.29
N ALA A 90 -13.55 -7.46 8.46
CA ALA A 90 -14.31 -6.91 9.57
C ALA A 90 -14.22 -7.86 10.79
N PHE A 91 -14.25 -7.29 11.99
CA PHE A 91 -14.16 -8.01 13.26
C PHE A 91 -14.92 -7.27 14.36
N SER A 92 -15.35 -7.99 15.39
CA SER A 92 -16.14 -7.42 16.48
C SER A 92 -15.53 -7.73 17.84
N LEU A 93 -15.59 -6.77 18.75
CA LEU A 93 -15.15 -6.96 20.14
C LEU A 93 -16.27 -6.55 21.11
N PRO A 94 -16.34 -7.14 22.31
CA PRO A 94 -17.16 -6.63 23.41
C PRO A 94 -16.81 -5.16 23.71
N ALA A 95 -17.80 -4.33 24.02
CA ALA A 95 -17.61 -2.90 24.22
C ALA A 95 -16.72 -2.55 25.42
N ASP A 96 -16.64 -3.45 26.41
CA ASP A 96 -15.79 -3.34 27.60
C ASP A 96 -14.38 -3.92 27.39
N ASP A 97 -14.10 -4.50 26.22
CA ASP A 97 -12.78 -5.06 25.92
C ASP A 97 -11.72 -3.94 25.80
N PRO A 98 -10.58 -4.04 26.50
CA PRO A 98 -9.54 -3.01 26.45
C PRO A 98 -9.02 -2.73 25.02
N LEU A 99 -9.02 -3.73 24.13
CA LEU A 99 -8.60 -3.56 22.74
C LEU A 99 -9.51 -2.62 21.96
N VAL A 100 -10.78 -2.44 22.34
CA VAL A 100 -11.66 -1.45 21.70
C VAL A 100 -11.04 -0.06 21.80
N SER A 101 -10.56 0.31 22.98
CA SER A 101 -9.93 1.60 23.21
C SER A 101 -8.60 1.74 22.44
N GLU A 102 -7.81 0.67 22.38
CA GLU A 102 -6.52 0.66 21.69
C GLU A 102 -6.68 0.80 20.17
N VAL A 103 -7.60 0.03 19.57
CA VAL A 103 -7.90 0.10 18.13
C VAL A 103 -8.45 1.48 17.79
N THR A 104 -9.40 2.00 18.58
CA THR A 104 -9.98 3.34 18.38
C THR A 104 -8.90 4.42 18.43
N ALA A 105 -7.99 4.34 19.38
CA ALA A 105 -6.87 5.28 19.49
C ALA A 105 -5.89 5.15 18.31
N ALA A 106 -5.62 3.93 17.84
CA ALA A 106 -4.78 3.70 16.66
C ALA A 106 -5.41 4.30 15.39
N LEU A 107 -6.72 4.12 15.19
CA LEU A 107 -7.47 4.72 14.09
C LEU A 107 -7.37 6.25 14.13
N ALA A 108 -7.60 6.85 15.31
CA ALA A 108 -7.51 8.30 15.49
C ALA A 108 -6.11 8.85 15.17
N ARG A 109 -5.06 8.19 15.68
CA ARG A 109 -3.66 8.56 15.38
C ARG A 109 -3.36 8.44 13.88
N ASN A 110 -3.82 7.38 13.23
CA ASN A 110 -3.62 7.18 11.80
C ASN A 110 -4.31 8.29 10.98
N LEU A 111 -5.57 8.62 11.29
CA LEU A 111 -6.33 9.68 10.61
C LEU A 111 -5.73 11.07 10.79
N ALA A 112 -5.10 11.34 11.94
CA ALA A 112 -4.40 12.59 12.21
C ALA A 112 -2.98 12.64 11.58
N SER A 113 -2.48 11.52 11.07
CA SER A 113 -1.11 11.44 10.55
C SER A 113 -0.96 12.10 9.16
N PRO A 114 0.27 12.50 8.78
CA PRO A 114 0.58 12.89 7.41
C PRO A 114 0.22 11.82 6.36
N MET A 115 0.21 10.54 6.75
CA MET A 115 -0.12 9.42 5.87
C MET A 115 -1.58 9.46 5.41
N ALA A 116 -2.52 9.69 6.34
CA ALA A 116 -3.93 9.83 5.99
C ALA A 116 -4.18 11.05 5.10
N LYS A 117 -3.43 12.14 5.31
CA LYS A 117 -3.45 13.31 4.41
C LYS A 117 -2.92 12.97 3.02
N ALA A 118 -1.83 12.21 2.92
CA ALA A 118 -1.28 11.75 1.65
C ALA A 118 -2.25 10.81 0.91
N ALA A 119 -2.87 9.86 1.62
CA ALA A 119 -3.89 8.96 1.09
C ALA A 119 -5.11 9.73 0.52
N ARG A 120 -5.57 10.79 1.20
CA ARG A 120 -6.63 11.70 0.69
C ARG A 120 -6.22 12.44 -0.58
N ALA A 121 -4.94 12.79 -0.72
CA ALA A 121 -4.43 13.52 -1.87
C ALA A 121 -4.17 12.61 -3.08
N TRP A 122 -3.87 11.32 -2.86
CA TRP A 122 -3.41 10.39 -3.90
C TRP A 122 -4.35 10.24 -5.10
N PRO A 123 -5.67 9.99 -4.96
CA PRO A 123 -6.56 9.80 -6.11
C PRO A 123 -6.57 11.00 -7.07
N ARG A 124 -6.46 12.22 -6.53
CA ARG A 124 -6.41 13.45 -7.35
C ARG A 124 -5.09 13.59 -8.08
N VAL A 125 -3.98 13.21 -7.44
CA VAL A 125 -2.66 13.28 -8.04
C VAL A 125 -2.47 12.17 -9.07
N SER A 126 -2.81 10.92 -8.75
CA SER A 126 -2.69 9.79 -9.67
C SER A 126 -3.52 10.00 -10.94
N GLY A 127 -4.78 10.42 -10.83
CA GLY A 127 -5.62 10.72 -12.00
C GLY A 127 -5.06 11.85 -12.87
N THR A 128 -4.40 12.84 -12.26
CA THR A 128 -3.73 13.93 -13.00
C THR A 128 -2.45 13.45 -13.68
N VAL A 129 -1.62 12.68 -12.97
CA VAL A 129 -0.40 12.05 -13.50
C VAL A 129 -0.74 11.15 -14.68
N CYS A 130 -1.70 10.22 -14.54
CA CYS A 130 -2.11 9.32 -15.61
C CYS A 130 -2.59 10.07 -16.86
N ARG A 131 -3.45 11.08 -16.70
CA ARG A 131 -3.90 11.90 -17.84
C ARG A 131 -2.76 12.63 -18.53
N LEU A 132 -1.85 13.22 -17.76
CA LEU A 132 -0.70 13.92 -18.31
C LEU A 132 0.25 12.96 -19.01
N MET A 133 0.55 11.79 -18.42
CA MET A 133 1.36 10.76 -19.06
C MET A 133 0.72 10.27 -20.37
N HIS A 134 -0.60 10.05 -20.41
CA HIS A 134 -1.32 9.69 -21.64
C HIS A 134 -1.26 10.80 -22.70
N ALA A 135 -1.56 12.04 -22.32
CA ALA A 135 -1.52 13.17 -23.26
C ALA A 135 -0.10 13.34 -23.85
N ARG A 136 0.92 13.25 -23.00
CA ARG A 136 2.32 13.36 -23.44
C ARG A 136 2.78 12.18 -24.28
N HIS A 137 2.38 10.95 -23.93
CA HIS A 137 2.64 9.78 -24.76
C HIS A 137 2.06 9.98 -26.17
N HIS A 138 0.81 10.43 -26.25
CA HIS A 138 0.14 10.70 -27.51
C HIS A 138 0.81 11.83 -28.32
N ASP A 139 1.21 12.93 -27.68
CA ASP A 139 1.94 14.01 -28.35
C ASP A 139 3.30 13.55 -28.88
N CYS A 140 4.02 12.72 -28.11
CA CYS A 140 5.28 12.12 -28.53
C CYS A 140 5.08 11.18 -29.72
N SER A 141 4.04 10.33 -29.69
CA SER A 141 3.70 9.45 -30.81
C SER A 141 3.38 10.23 -32.08
N LYS A 142 2.65 11.36 -31.96
CA LYS A 142 2.36 12.25 -33.11
C LYS A 142 3.61 12.91 -33.68
N LEU A 143 4.45 13.48 -32.82
CA LEU A 143 5.70 14.11 -33.23
C LEU A 143 6.65 13.09 -33.87
N PHE A 144 6.78 11.91 -33.28
CA PHE A 144 7.58 10.82 -33.82
C PHE A 144 7.06 10.38 -35.20
N GLY A 145 5.75 10.18 -35.35
CA GLY A 145 5.14 9.85 -36.63
C GLY A 145 5.36 10.92 -37.71
N ALA A 146 5.22 12.20 -37.36
CA ALA A 146 5.46 13.31 -38.28
C ALA A 146 6.93 13.39 -38.73
N VAL A 147 7.87 13.23 -37.80
CA VAL A 147 9.31 13.21 -38.09
C VAL A 147 9.66 12.01 -38.95
N GLN A 148 9.12 10.83 -38.63
CA GLN A 148 9.35 9.61 -39.41
C GLN A 148 8.87 9.80 -40.85
N GLN A 149 7.69 10.37 -41.06
CA GLN A 149 7.17 10.68 -42.40
C GLN A 149 8.04 11.70 -43.15
N GLN A 150 8.45 12.79 -42.50
CA GLN A 150 9.35 13.80 -43.11
C GLN A 150 10.70 13.20 -43.46
N THR A 151 11.25 12.34 -42.60
CA THR A 151 12.55 11.70 -42.82
C THR A 151 12.46 10.69 -43.97
N LEU A 152 11.39 9.91 -44.05
CA LEU A 152 11.14 9.00 -45.18
C LEU A 152 10.92 9.76 -46.50
N ALA A 153 10.30 10.93 -46.46
CA ALA A 153 10.09 11.77 -47.64
C ALA A 153 11.39 12.43 -48.13
N ALA A 154 12.23 12.94 -47.21
CA ALA A 154 13.49 13.60 -47.54
C ALA A 154 14.62 12.60 -47.87
N TYR A 155 14.60 11.42 -47.24
CA TYR A 155 15.62 10.37 -47.38
C TYR A 155 14.93 9.02 -47.67
N PRO A 156 14.49 8.79 -48.92
CA PRO A 156 13.72 7.61 -49.30
C PRO A 156 14.52 6.30 -49.22
N LYS A 157 15.86 6.39 -49.15
CA LYS A 157 16.71 5.26 -48.77
C LYS A 157 16.88 5.29 -47.25
N PRO A 158 16.26 4.34 -46.51
CA PRO A 158 16.55 4.23 -45.08
C PRO A 158 18.05 3.91 -44.91
N TRP A 159 18.64 4.27 -43.76
CA TRP A 159 20.02 3.92 -43.36
C TRP A 159 21.19 4.81 -43.83
N THR A 160 20.95 6.08 -44.17
CA THR A 160 22.05 7.07 -44.34
C THR A 160 22.36 7.81 -43.03
N ASP A 161 23.58 8.30 -42.83
CA ASP A 161 23.95 9.08 -41.62
C ASP A 161 23.02 10.28 -41.35
N ASP A 162 22.53 10.94 -42.41
CA ASP A 162 21.57 12.05 -42.30
C ASP A 162 20.20 11.64 -41.77
N HIS A 163 19.80 10.37 -41.99
CA HIS A 163 18.57 9.80 -41.45
C HIS A 163 18.70 9.69 -39.92
N PHE A 164 19.83 9.15 -39.44
CA PHE A 164 20.11 9.03 -38.00
C PHE A 164 20.27 10.40 -37.33
N ARG A 165 20.93 11.36 -37.98
CA ARG A 165 21.07 12.73 -37.47
C ARG A 165 19.74 13.45 -37.32
N SER A 166 18.85 13.35 -38.31
CA SER A 166 17.52 13.97 -38.27
C SER A 166 16.61 13.34 -37.21
N ALA A 167 16.61 12.01 -37.10
CA ALA A 167 15.90 11.30 -36.05
C ALA A 167 16.38 11.70 -34.64
N ALA A 168 17.69 11.85 -34.45
CA ALA A 168 18.27 12.28 -33.18
C ALA A 168 17.97 13.75 -32.82
N ALA A 169 17.84 14.64 -33.81
CA ALA A 169 17.44 16.04 -33.58
C ALA A 169 15.97 16.14 -33.16
N ALA A 170 15.09 15.38 -33.81
CA ALA A 170 13.69 15.28 -33.43
C ALA A 170 13.48 14.69 -32.03
N ALA A 171 14.23 13.65 -31.67
CA ALA A 171 14.21 13.09 -30.32
C ALA A 171 14.61 14.12 -29.25
N ARG A 172 15.55 15.03 -29.56
CA ARG A 172 15.97 16.12 -28.66
C ARG A 172 14.88 17.20 -28.50
N VAL A 173 14.17 17.55 -29.56
CA VAL A 173 13.05 18.51 -29.49
C VAL A 173 11.89 17.90 -28.67
N ALA A 174 11.58 16.62 -28.89
CA ALA A 174 10.61 15.90 -28.08
C ALA A 174 11.03 15.86 -26.60
N ALA A 175 12.32 15.59 -26.30
CA ALA A 175 12.86 15.59 -24.94
C ALA A 175 12.81 16.97 -24.26
N ALA A 176 13.04 18.06 -24.99
CA ALA A 176 12.98 19.41 -24.45
C ALA A 176 11.55 19.82 -24.02
N ALA A 177 10.51 19.29 -24.69
CA ALA A 177 9.12 19.48 -24.32
C ALA A 177 8.74 18.84 -22.97
N PHE A 178 9.58 17.96 -22.39
CA PHE A 178 9.38 17.39 -21.05
C PHE A 178 9.83 18.34 -19.92
N SER A 179 10.49 19.46 -20.20
CA SER A 179 11.06 20.37 -19.19
C SER A 179 10.05 21.34 -18.53
N ASP A 180 8.76 21.16 -18.78
CA ASP A 180 7.72 22.09 -18.35
C ASP A 180 7.67 22.30 -16.83
N ARG A 181 7.54 23.57 -16.40
CA ARG A 181 7.31 23.98 -15.00
C ARG A 181 6.13 23.25 -14.35
N HIS A 182 5.13 22.85 -15.13
CA HIS A 182 3.99 22.05 -14.68
C HIS A 182 4.43 20.65 -14.25
N TRP A 183 5.30 19.99 -15.03
CA TRP A 183 5.87 18.69 -14.69
C TRP A 183 6.70 18.78 -13.42
N ALA A 184 7.57 19.78 -13.29
CA ALA A 184 8.36 20.00 -12.07
C ALA A 184 7.50 20.25 -10.80
N ARG A 185 6.33 20.89 -10.93
CA ARG A 185 5.37 21.07 -9.81
C ARG A 185 4.66 19.75 -9.48
N LEU A 186 4.28 18.97 -10.49
CA LEU A 186 3.65 17.66 -10.30
C LEU A 186 4.62 16.66 -9.68
N THR A 187 5.87 16.59 -10.18
CA THR A 187 6.93 15.76 -9.63
C THR A 187 7.19 16.10 -8.17
N ARG A 188 7.26 17.39 -7.80
CA ARG A 188 7.36 17.79 -6.39
C ARG A 188 6.15 17.35 -5.56
N ARG A 189 4.95 17.37 -6.12
CA ARG A 189 3.73 16.93 -5.42
C ARG A 189 3.66 15.41 -5.27
N VAL A 190 4.11 14.67 -6.27
CA VAL A 190 4.29 13.21 -6.21
C VAL A 190 5.36 12.87 -5.18
N GLN A 191 6.52 13.53 -5.26
CA GLN A 191 7.61 13.38 -4.31
C GLN A 191 7.17 13.69 -2.89
N TRP A 192 6.38 14.74 -2.64
CA TRP A 192 5.81 15.01 -1.31
C TRP A 192 4.88 13.90 -0.81
N ILE A 193 4.05 13.33 -1.68
CA ILE A 193 3.23 12.15 -1.34
C ILE A 193 4.14 10.96 -1.01
N CYS A 194 5.25 10.81 -1.74
CA CYS A 194 6.26 9.77 -1.48
C CYS A 194 7.05 10.00 -0.18
N ASP A 195 7.44 11.24 0.12
CA ASP A 195 8.27 11.62 1.27
C ASP A 195 7.48 11.62 2.58
N ALA A 196 6.15 11.72 2.50
CA ALA A 196 5.27 11.42 3.64
C ALA A 196 5.35 9.93 4.10
N ARG A 197 6.29 9.14 3.53
CA ARG A 197 6.70 7.74 3.75
C ARG A 197 6.07 6.66 2.84
N THR A 198 6.22 6.68 1.50
CA THR A 198 5.81 5.54 0.63
C THR A 198 6.58 4.24 0.91
N PRO A 199 5.97 3.04 0.79
CA PRO A 199 5.39 2.57 -0.48
C PRO A 199 3.89 2.86 -0.60
N GLY A 200 3.23 3.00 0.55
CA GLY A 200 1.81 3.33 0.66
C GLY A 200 1.20 3.29 2.09
N PHE A 201 1.85 3.60 3.22
CA PHE A 201 2.68 4.79 3.42
C PHE A 201 3.28 4.88 4.86
N ALA A 202 3.80 3.82 5.48
CA ALA A 202 4.94 3.87 6.44
C ALA A 202 5.40 2.46 6.85
N GLY A 203 5.74 1.64 5.86
CA GLY A 203 6.17 0.25 5.99
C GLY A 203 5.56 -0.58 4.86
N PRO A 204 6.16 -1.71 4.42
CA PRO A 204 5.45 -2.61 3.52
C PRO A 204 4.29 -3.18 4.34
N TYR A 205 3.07 -2.77 4.03
CA TYR A 205 1.82 -3.33 4.56
C TYR A 205 1.88 -4.86 4.65
N THR A 206 2.37 -5.47 3.57
CA THR A 206 2.73 -6.88 3.43
C THR A 206 3.74 -7.37 4.48
N ALA A 207 4.79 -6.61 4.76
CA ALA A 207 5.80 -6.97 5.75
C ALA A 207 5.29 -6.83 7.19
N ALA A 208 4.42 -5.86 7.48
CA ALA A 208 3.79 -5.76 8.80
C ALA A 208 2.93 -6.99 9.09
N VAL A 209 2.12 -7.41 8.11
CA VAL A 209 1.30 -8.62 8.22
C VAL A 209 2.19 -9.86 8.33
N ALA A 210 3.21 -9.98 7.48
CA ALA A 210 4.11 -11.12 7.49
C ALA A 210 4.95 -11.22 8.78
N ALA A 211 5.43 -10.10 9.32
CA ALA A 211 6.15 -10.04 10.58
C ALA A 211 5.25 -10.40 11.76
N PHE A 212 3.99 -9.94 11.76
CA PHE A 212 3.02 -10.32 12.79
C PHE A 212 2.80 -11.82 12.81
N LEU A 213 2.53 -12.43 11.66
CA LEU A 213 2.31 -13.88 11.54
C LEU A 213 3.57 -14.69 11.92
N CYS A 214 4.74 -14.25 11.48
CA CYS A 214 5.99 -14.99 11.67
C CYS A 214 6.57 -14.86 13.09
N ARG A 215 6.43 -13.70 13.74
CA ARG A 215 7.16 -13.38 14.98
C ARG A 215 6.25 -13.03 16.16
N GLU A 216 5.25 -12.17 15.96
CA GLU A 216 4.42 -11.68 17.07
C GLU A 216 3.38 -12.70 17.52
N LEU A 217 2.72 -13.39 16.57
CA LEU A 217 1.73 -14.39 16.88
C LEU A 217 2.31 -15.54 17.74
N PRO A 218 3.44 -16.19 17.37
CA PRO A 218 4.05 -17.20 18.23
C PRO A 218 4.45 -16.68 19.62
N ALA A 219 4.89 -15.43 19.72
CA ALA A 219 5.26 -14.83 21.01
C ALA A 219 4.02 -14.61 21.91
N LEU A 220 2.90 -14.15 21.34
CA LEU A 220 1.64 -14.05 22.05
C LEU A 220 1.17 -15.43 22.52
N GLU A 221 1.24 -16.43 21.64
CA GLU A 221 0.86 -17.80 21.99
C GLU A 221 1.73 -18.35 23.12
N ALA A 222 3.03 -18.10 23.13
CA ALA A 222 3.90 -18.52 24.23
C ALA A 222 3.49 -17.88 25.57
N ILE A 223 3.10 -16.60 25.57
CA ILE A 223 2.66 -15.88 26.78
C ILE A 223 1.35 -16.48 27.32
N TYR A 224 0.39 -16.78 26.44
CA TYR A 224 -0.94 -17.28 26.85
C TYR A 224 -1.00 -18.81 27.02
N SER A 225 -0.06 -19.55 26.47
CA SER A 225 0.04 -21.02 26.61
C SER A 225 0.94 -21.44 27.78
N THR A 226 1.69 -20.52 28.38
CA THR A 226 2.42 -20.82 29.62
C THR A 226 1.37 -20.96 30.72
N PRO A 227 1.16 -22.16 31.30
CA PRO A 227 0.31 -22.26 32.47
C PRO A 227 0.90 -21.32 33.52
N LEU A 228 0.09 -20.37 34.00
CA LEU A 228 0.41 -19.66 35.22
C LEU A 228 0.75 -20.76 36.22
N CYS A 229 2.01 -20.86 36.65
CA CYS A 229 2.36 -21.60 37.84
C CYS A 229 1.62 -20.91 38.97
N THR A 230 0.34 -21.26 39.13
CA THR A 230 -0.44 -21.01 40.31
C THR A 230 0.40 -21.58 41.43
N GLY A 231 0.95 -20.71 42.25
CA GLY A 231 1.72 -21.08 43.42
C GLY A 231 0.92 -22.11 44.20
N ALA A 232 1.31 -23.36 44.05
CA ALA A 232 0.96 -24.40 44.99
C ALA A 232 1.76 -24.09 46.25
N SER A 233 1.06 -23.47 47.18
CA SER A 233 1.12 -23.69 48.61
C SER A 233 2.35 -24.45 49.14
N CYS A 234 3.17 -23.74 49.92
CA CYS A 234 3.64 -24.14 51.25
C CYS A 234 4.13 -22.88 51.98
#